data_AF-A0A286TYY7-F1
#
_entry.id   AF-A0A286TYY7-F1
#
_cell.length_a   1.000
_cell.length_b   1.000
_cell.length_c   1.000
_cell.angle_alpha   90.00
_cell.angle_beta   90.00
_cell.angle_gamma   90.00
#
_symmetry.space_group_name_H-M   'P 1'
#
loop_
_entity.id
_entity.type
_entity.pdbx_description
1 polymer ?
#
loop_
_entity_poly.entity_id
_entity_poly.type
_entity_poly.pdbx_seq_one_letter_code
_entity_poly.pdbx_strand_id
1 'polypeptide(L)'
;MQSKRKKSEEGFTLIELIMVIVILGVISAVAIPKFLSLSDSAKLSAARGVGSALSSSIQAEHSDFLINTTTYTLADVLAATAFTGGITYQATATDTPASGEIASNAAGTAIILNYKGSTFEWDWTARSGDTPALITEDASSAF
;
A
#
# COMPACT_ATOMS: atom_id res chain seq x y z
N MET A 1 46.56 20.73 47.40
CA MET A 1 45.10 20.98 47.37
C MET A 1 44.71 21.30 45.93
N GLN A 2 44.11 20.35 45.21
CA GLN A 2 43.65 20.58 43.82
C GLN A 2 42.28 21.26 43.86
N SER A 3 42.21 22.49 43.35
CA SER A 3 40.96 23.25 43.25
C SER A 3 40.13 22.71 42.09
N LYS A 4 39.06 21.99 42.41
CA LYS A 4 38.06 21.49 41.45
C LYS A 4 37.24 22.69 40.96
N ARG A 5 37.50 23.17 39.75
CA ARG A 5 36.66 24.20 39.11
C ARG A 5 35.28 23.60 38.82
N LYS A 6 34.23 24.14 39.45
CA LYS A 6 32.83 23.86 39.08
C LYS A 6 32.62 24.36 37.65
N LYS A 7 32.30 23.45 36.73
CA LYS A 7 31.85 23.80 35.38
C LYS A 7 30.50 24.50 35.52
N SER A 8 30.38 25.72 34.99
CA SER A 8 29.11 26.43 34.93
C SER A 8 28.20 25.67 33.95
N GLU A 9 27.15 25.06 34.46
CA GLU A 9 26.06 24.55 33.61
C GLU A 9 25.24 25.77 33.18
N GLU A 10 25.46 26.24 31.96
CA GLU A 10 24.64 27.30 31.36
C GLU A 10 23.24 26.73 31.09
N GLY A 11 22.24 27.22 31.82
CA GLY A 11 20.85 26.83 31.62
C GLY A 11 20.28 27.47 30.34
N PHE A 12 19.44 26.71 29.62
CA PHE A 12 18.74 27.19 28.42
C PHE A 12 17.82 28.36 28.75
N THR A 13 17.81 29.40 27.91
CA THR A 13 16.94 30.56 28.16
C THR A 13 15.49 30.25 27.78
N LEU A 14 14.53 30.86 28.50
CA LEU A 14 13.10 30.73 28.15
C LEU A 14 12.82 31.27 26.74
N ILE A 15 13.53 32.31 26.32
CA ILE A 15 13.36 32.90 24.99
C ILE A 15 13.86 31.98 23.88
N GLU A 16 14.94 31.23 24.09
CA GLU A 16 15.39 30.22 23.12
C GLU A 16 14.35 29.11 22.95
N LEU A 17 13.74 28.64 24.04
CA LEU A 17 12.72 27.60 23.93
C LEU A 17 11.48 28.11 23.17
N ILE A 18 11.05 29.34 23.45
CA ILE A 18 9.91 29.97 22.77
C ILE A 18 10.21 30.21 21.28
N MET A 19 11.40 30.70 20.94
CA MET A 19 11.79 30.92 19.54
C MET A 19 11.77 29.61 18.74
N VAL A 20 12.27 28.52 19.32
CA VAL A 20 12.32 27.21 18.66
C VAL A 20 10.91 26.69 18.35
N ILE A 21 9.98 26.73 19.30
CA ILE A 21 8.60 26.27 19.05
C ILE A 21 7.86 27.15 18.04
N VAL A 22 8.17 28.45 17.97
CA VAL A 22 7.59 29.36 16.96
C VAL A 22 8.09 28.98 15.56
N ILE A 23 9.40 28.78 15.39
CA ILE A 23 9.98 28.39 14.09
C ILE A 23 9.45 27.01 13.66
N LEU A 24 9.45 26.03 14.57
CA LEU A 24 8.89 24.71 14.31
C LEU A 24 7.40 24.79 13.99
N GLY A 25 6.65 25.68 14.63
CA GLY A 25 5.23 25.92 14.35
C GLY A 25 4.98 26.40 12.92
N VAL A 26 5.75 27.39 12.44
CA VAL A 26 5.60 27.92 11.08
C VAL A 26 5.96 26.87 10.03
N ILE A 27 7.07 26.14 10.22
CA ILE A 27 7.49 25.08 9.28
C ILE A 27 6.48 23.93 9.28
N SER A 28 5.96 23.54 10.45
CA SER A 28 4.99 22.45 10.57
C SER A 28 3.68 22.76 9.87
N ALA A 29 3.22 24.01 9.93
CA ALA A 29 1.97 24.44 9.29
C ALA A 29 1.96 24.21 7.77
N VAL A 30 3.12 24.37 7.10
CA VAL A 30 3.26 24.11 5.66
C VAL A 30 3.70 22.69 5.34
N ALA A 31 4.50 22.06 6.21
CA ALA A 31 5.05 20.73 5.96
C ALA A 31 4.03 19.61 6.16
N ILE A 32 3.16 19.69 7.18
CA ILE A 32 2.21 18.63 7.52
C ILE A 32 1.22 18.36 6.37
N PRO A 33 0.51 19.35 5.80
CA PRO A 33 -0.45 19.09 4.72
C PRO A 33 0.21 18.46 3.49
N LYS A 34 1.41 18.94 3.15
CA LYS A 34 2.20 18.40 2.03
C LYS A 34 2.62 16.95 2.30
N PHE A 35 3.08 16.66 3.51
CA PHE A 35 3.48 15.30 3.91
C PHE A 35 2.31 14.30 3.83
N LEU A 36 1.11 14.71 4.26
CA LEU A 36 -0.10 13.89 4.14
C LEU A 36 -0.44 13.60 2.68
N SER A 37 -0.48 14.63 1.83
CA SER A 37 -0.76 14.45 0.39
C SER A 37 0.25 13.54 -0.32
N LEU A 38 1.53 13.64 0.04
CA LEU A 38 2.58 12.78 -0.50
C LEU A 38 2.42 11.34 0.00
N SER A 39 2.03 11.17 1.27
CA SER A 39 1.77 9.86 1.85
C SER A 39 0.62 9.16 1.14
N ASP A 40 -0.48 9.86 0.85
CA ASP A 40 -1.63 9.29 0.15
C ASP A 40 -1.31 8.98 -1.32
N SER A 41 -0.59 9.88 -2.00
CA SER A 41 -0.09 9.62 -3.36
C SER A 41 0.84 8.40 -3.41
N ALA A 42 1.69 8.23 -2.40
CA ALA A 42 2.59 7.07 -2.31
C ALA A 42 1.82 5.77 -2.08
N LYS A 43 0.75 5.77 -1.27
CA LYS A 43 -0.13 4.61 -1.10
C LYS A 43 -0.81 4.24 -2.42
N LEU A 44 -1.38 5.23 -3.13
CA LEU A 44 -2.02 5.00 -4.43
C LEU A 44 -1.04 4.46 -5.47
N SER A 45 0.18 5.01 -5.54
CA SER A 45 1.22 4.47 -6.44
C SER A 45 1.61 3.03 -6.08
N ALA A 46 1.69 2.69 -4.80
CA ALA A 46 1.96 1.32 -4.37
C ALA A 46 0.82 0.37 -4.78
N ALA A 47 -0.44 0.76 -4.56
CA ALA A 47 -1.61 -0.02 -4.97
C ALA A 47 -1.65 -0.23 -6.49
N ARG A 48 -1.39 0.80 -7.30
CA ARG A 48 -1.26 0.67 -8.75
C ARG A 48 -0.14 -0.28 -9.18
N GLY A 49 0.98 -0.25 -8.47
CA GLY A 49 2.05 -1.23 -8.64
C GLY A 49 1.56 -2.66 -8.44
N VAL A 50 0.74 -2.91 -7.42
CA VAL A 50 0.10 -4.21 -7.17
C VAL A 50 -0.85 -4.58 -8.30
N GLY A 51 -1.72 -3.66 -8.74
CA GLY A 51 -2.60 -3.89 -9.89
C GLY A 51 -1.83 -4.26 -11.17
N SER A 52 -0.66 -3.65 -11.42
CA SER A 52 0.19 -3.98 -12.56
C SER A 52 0.82 -5.37 -12.44
N ALA A 53 1.18 -5.80 -11.22
CA ALA A 53 1.69 -7.14 -10.96
C ALA A 53 0.59 -8.19 -11.20
N LEU A 54 -0.63 -7.95 -10.70
CA LEU A 54 -1.79 -8.79 -10.96
C LEU A 54 -2.07 -8.92 -12.47
N SER A 55 -2.07 -7.81 -13.19
CA SER A 55 -2.26 -7.81 -14.66
C SER A 55 -1.18 -8.60 -15.41
N SER A 56 0.05 -8.58 -14.89
CA SER A 56 1.16 -9.36 -15.46
C SER A 56 0.99 -10.85 -15.18
N SER A 57 0.59 -11.23 -13.97
CA SER A 57 0.30 -12.62 -13.61
C SER A 57 -0.89 -13.18 -14.38
N ILE A 58 -1.95 -12.40 -14.60
CA ILE A 58 -3.08 -12.81 -15.45
C ILE A 58 -2.59 -13.16 -16.87
N GLN A 59 -1.70 -12.37 -17.45
CA GLN A 59 -1.16 -12.65 -18.79
C GLN A 59 -0.28 -13.90 -18.79
N ALA A 60 0.48 -14.15 -17.74
CA ALA A 60 1.30 -15.36 -17.60
C ALA A 60 0.41 -16.61 -17.52
N GLU A 61 -0.59 -16.61 -16.64
CA GLU A 61 -1.57 -17.71 -16.50
C GLU A 61 -2.37 -17.92 -17.78
N HIS A 62 -2.74 -16.83 -18.46
CA HIS A 62 -3.42 -16.91 -19.75
C HIS A 62 -2.55 -17.52 -20.85
N SER A 63 -1.26 -17.17 -20.89
CA SER A 63 -0.33 -17.79 -21.83
C SER A 63 -0.19 -19.29 -21.57
N ASP A 64 -0.18 -19.73 -20.31
CA ASP A 64 -0.15 -21.16 -19.97
C ASP A 64 -1.44 -21.86 -20.42
N PHE A 65 -2.60 -21.22 -20.21
CA PHE A 65 -3.89 -21.73 -20.70
C PHE A 65 -3.89 -21.93 -22.23
N LEU A 66 -3.37 -20.98 -23.00
CA LEU A 66 -3.39 -21.10 -24.47
C LEU A 66 -2.49 -22.23 -25.00
N ILE A 67 -1.46 -22.62 -24.25
CA ILE A 67 -0.49 -23.66 -24.64
C ILE A 67 -0.92 -25.02 -24.10
N ASN A 68 -1.26 -25.07 -22.81
CA ASN A 68 -1.46 -26.31 -22.05
C ASN A 68 -2.93 -26.60 -21.76
N THR A 69 -3.85 -25.68 -22.09
CA THR A 69 -5.30 -25.75 -21.79
C THR A 69 -5.63 -25.80 -20.29
N THR A 70 -4.65 -25.50 -19.43
CA THR A 70 -4.81 -25.42 -17.97
C THR A 70 -5.69 -24.23 -17.61
N THR A 71 -6.85 -24.47 -17.02
CA THR A 71 -7.71 -23.38 -16.55
C THR A 71 -7.17 -22.77 -15.27
N TYR A 72 -7.18 -21.45 -15.16
CA TYR A 72 -6.83 -20.71 -13.95
C TYR A 72 -8.03 -19.92 -13.42
N THR A 73 -8.02 -19.67 -12.11
CA THR A 73 -9.01 -18.91 -11.36
C THR A 73 -8.39 -17.64 -10.77
N LEU A 74 -9.20 -16.82 -10.11
CA LEU A 74 -8.70 -15.66 -9.35
C LEU A 74 -7.68 -16.08 -8.28
N ALA A 75 -7.93 -17.19 -7.58
CA ALA A 75 -7.06 -17.67 -6.51
C ALA A 75 -5.68 -18.10 -7.05
N ASP A 76 -5.65 -18.69 -8.25
CA ASP A 76 -4.40 -19.10 -8.91
C ASP A 76 -3.57 -17.86 -9.28
N VAL A 77 -4.21 -16.84 -9.84
CA VAL A 77 -3.54 -15.56 -10.17
C VAL A 77 -2.96 -14.90 -8.92
N LEU A 78 -3.74 -14.83 -7.82
CA LEU A 78 -3.27 -14.25 -6.57
C LEU A 78 -2.10 -15.06 -5.97
N ALA A 79 -2.16 -16.39 -6.05
CA ALA A 79 -1.08 -17.26 -5.59
C ALA A 79 0.20 -17.15 -6.44
N ALA A 80 0.05 -16.93 -7.75
CA ALA A 80 1.17 -16.76 -8.69
C ALA A 80 1.75 -15.34 -8.70
N THR A 81 1.06 -14.35 -8.11
CA THR A 81 1.51 -12.96 -8.10
C THR A 81 2.59 -12.74 -7.04
N ALA A 82 3.75 -12.23 -7.47
CA ALA A 82 4.81 -11.82 -6.56
C ALA A 82 4.53 -10.42 -6.00
N PHE A 83 4.01 -10.36 -4.77
CA PHE A 83 3.79 -9.10 -4.07
C PHE A 83 5.07 -8.55 -3.44
N THR A 84 5.22 -7.22 -3.45
CA THR A 84 6.36 -6.51 -2.86
C THR A 84 5.88 -5.42 -1.90
N GLY A 85 6.79 -4.72 -1.22
CA GLY A 85 6.44 -3.60 -0.34
C GLY A 85 5.80 -4.00 0.98
N GLY A 86 6.03 -5.24 1.43
CA GLY A 86 5.48 -5.80 2.67
C GLY A 86 4.04 -6.30 2.53
N ILE A 87 3.56 -6.49 1.29
CA ILE A 87 2.23 -7.02 1.03
C ILE A 87 2.27 -8.55 1.04
N THR A 88 1.36 -9.18 1.77
CA THR A 88 1.22 -10.64 1.86
C THR A 88 -0.12 -11.10 1.30
N TYR A 89 -0.13 -12.21 0.56
CA TYR A 89 -1.35 -12.83 0.06
C TYR A 89 -2.03 -13.67 1.15
N GLN A 90 -3.31 -13.40 1.38
CA GLN A 90 -4.20 -14.17 2.23
C GLN A 90 -4.99 -15.15 1.36
N ALA A 91 -4.65 -16.44 1.42
CA ALA A 91 -5.29 -17.47 0.59
C ALA A 91 -6.77 -17.71 0.92
N THR A 92 -7.18 -17.39 2.15
CA THR A 92 -8.59 -17.44 2.55
C THR A 92 -9.28 -16.17 2.09
N ALA A 93 -10.31 -16.30 1.26
CA ALA A 93 -11.13 -15.17 0.83
C ALA A 93 -11.72 -14.41 2.03
N THR A 94 -11.65 -13.09 1.98
CA THR A 94 -12.14 -12.20 3.04
C THR A 94 -12.47 -10.82 2.46
N ASP A 95 -13.56 -10.22 2.93
CA ASP A 95 -13.92 -8.85 2.56
C ASP A 95 -13.14 -7.81 3.39
N THR A 96 -12.40 -8.26 4.41
CA THR A 96 -11.66 -7.40 5.34
C THR A 96 -10.25 -7.96 5.59
N PRO A 97 -9.34 -7.90 4.59
CA PRO A 97 -7.94 -8.28 4.80
C PRO A 97 -7.27 -7.38 5.84
N ALA A 98 -6.29 -7.91 6.59
CA ALA A 98 -5.56 -7.12 7.56
C ALA A 98 -4.64 -6.10 6.86
N SER A 99 -4.15 -5.11 7.61
CA SER A 99 -3.23 -4.12 7.03
C SER A 99 -1.95 -4.81 6.54
N GLY A 100 -1.64 -4.61 5.26
CA GLY A 100 -0.53 -5.26 4.57
C GLY A 100 -0.94 -6.54 3.85
N GLU A 101 -2.22 -6.90 3.84
CA GLU A 101 -2.70 -8.11 3.16
C GLU A 101 -3.51 -7.80 1.90
N ILE A 102 -3.43 -8.72 0.95
CA ILE A 102 -4.30 -8.79 -0.23
C ILE A 102 -5.04 -10.12 -0.25
N ALA A 103 -6.33 -10.08 -0.58
CA ALA A 103 -7.19 -11.26 -0.65
C ALA A 103 -8.19 -11.13 -1.81
N SER A 104 -8.77 -12.24 -2.23
CA SER A 104 -10.06 -12.19 -2.93
C SER A 104 -11.19 -11.91 -1.94
N ASN A 105 -12.24 -11.25 -2.41
CA ASN A 105 -13.48 -11.11 -1.63
C ASN A 105 -14.18 -12.47 -1.49
N ALA A 106 -15.12 -12.58 -0.54
CA ALA A 106 -15.81 -13.84 -0.28
C ALA A 106 -16.62 -14.36 -1.49
N ALA A 107 -17.06 -13.45 -2.37
CA ALA A 107 -17.78 -13.80 -3.60
C ALA A 107 -16.88 -14.23 -4.77
N GLY A 108 -15.56 -14.06 -4.68
CA GLY A 108 -14.61 -14.33 -5.76
C GLY A 108 -14.73 -13.40 -6.98
N THR A 109 -15.34 -12.23 -6.80
CA THR A 109 -15.60 -11.22 -7.83
C THR A 109 -14.71 -9.99 -7.72
N ALA A 110 -13.97 -9.84 -6.62
CA ALA A 110 -13.11 -8.70 -6.38
C ALA A 110 -11.81 -9.09 -5.68
N ILE A 111 -10.80 -8.25 -5.83
CA ILE A 111 -9.51 -8.32 -5.16
C ILE A 111 -9.41 -7.11 -4.24
N ILE A 112 -9.16 -7.35 -2.96
CA ILE A 112 -9.12 -6.31 -1.93
C ILE A 112 -7.71 -6.26 -1.34
N LEU A 113 -7.09 -5.09 -1.39
CA LEU A 113 -5.82 -4.77 -0.73
C LEU A 113 -6.08 -3.78 0.40
N ASN A 114 -5.65 -4.12 1.62
CA ASN A 114 -5.58 -3.17 2.71
C ASN A 114 -4.13 -2.75 2.92
N TYR A 115 -3.81 -1.48 2.65
CA TYR A 115 -2.46 -0.96 2.73
C TYR A 115 -2.39 0.33 3.54
N LYS A 116 -1.72 0.25 4.70
CA LYS A 116 -1.42 1.41 5.57
C LYS A 116 -2.67 2.26 5.89
N GLY A 117 -3.79 1.60 6.19
CA GLY A 117 -5.05 2.23 6.56
C GLY A 117 -5.90 2.71 5.40
N SER A 118 -5.55 2.35 4.15
CA SER A 118 -6.35 2.60 2.95
C SER A 118 -6.71 1.27 2.29
N THR A 119 -7.95 1.13 1.83
CA THR A 119 -8.42 -0.05 1.10
C THR A 119 -8.48 0.27 -0.39
N PHE A 120 -7.97 -0.64 -1.21
CA PHE A 120 -8.01 -0.58 -2.66
C PHE A 120 -8.69 -1.84 -3.18
N GLU A 121 -9.56 -1.69 -4.17
CA GLU A 121 -10.36 -2.78 -4.72
C GLU A 121 -10.28 -2.82 -6.24
N TRP A 122 -10.17 -4.04 -6.77
CA TRP A 122 -10.24 -4.30 -8.20
C TRP A 122 -11.36 -5.31 -8.48
N ASP A 123 -12.23 -4.95 -9.42
CA ASP A 123 -13.22 -5.86 -9.97
C ASP A 123 -12.51 -6.95 -10.78
N TRP A 124 -12.82 -8.21 -10.47
CA TRP A 124 -12.34 -9.36 -11.20
C TRP A 124 -13.39 -9.82 -12.22
N THR A 125 -13.00 -9.86 -13.49
CA THR A 125 -13.77 -10.52 -14.55
C THR A 125 -13.07 -11.79 -14.96
N ALA A 126 -13.73 -12.94 -14.73
CA ALA A 126 -13.17 -14.23 -15.08
C ALA A 126 -12.96 -14.39 -16.61
N ARG A 127 -11.97 -15.21 -16.96
CA ARG A 127 -11.67 -15.62 -18.34
C ARG A 127 -12.90 -16.22 -19.02
N SER A 128 -13.08 -15.99 -20.32
CA SER A 128 -14.14 -16.63 -21.12
C SER A 128 -13.62 -17.14 -22.46
N GLY A 129 -13.46 -18.46 -22.59
CA GLY A 129 -12.82 -19.05 -23.78
C GLY A 129 -11.42 -18.48 -23.96
N ASP A 130 -11.10 -17.99 -25.15
CA ASP A 130 -9.76 -17.46 -25.43
C ASP A 130 -9.56 -16.02 -24.96
N THR A 131 -10.56 -15.37 -24.34
CA THR A 131 -10.38 -14.04 -23.77
C THR A 131 -9.78 -14.11 -22.37
N PRO A 132 -8.69 -13.39 -22.07
CA PRO A 132 -8.07 -13.40 -20.75
C PRO A 132 -9.02 -12.85 -19.68
N ALA A 133 -8.78 -13.24 -18.43
CA ALA A 133 -9.36 -12.54 -17.29
C ALA A 133 -8.94 -11.06 -17.27
N LEU A 134 -9.72 -10.23 -16.59
CA LEU A 134 -9.48 -8.79 -16.50
C LEU A 134 -9.60 -8.34 -15.05
N ILE A 135 -8.81 -7.34 -14.69
CA ILE A 135 -9.01 -6.56 -13.48
C ILE A 135 -9.28 -5.11 -13.85
N THR A 136 -10.21 -4.48 -13.14
CA THR A 136 -10.51 -3.05 -13.30
C THR A 136 -10.46 -2.39 -11.94
N GLU A 137 -9.78 -1.25 -11.81
CA GLU A 137 -9.84 -0.46 -10.55
C GLU A 137 -11.31 -0.07 -10.30
N ASP A 138 -11.84 -0.41 -9.12
CA ASP A 138 -13.15 0.08 -8.73
C ASP A 138 -13.08 1.60 -8.56
N ALA A 139 -13.93 2.32 -9.30
CA ALA A 139 -14.02 3.77 -9.28
C ALA A 139 -14.34 4.32 -7.88
N SER A 140 -14.90 3.51 -6.97
CA SER A 140 -15.17 3.90 -5.58
C SER A 140 -13.93 3.92 -4.68
N SER A 141 -12.86 3.21 -5.06
CA SER A 141 -11.62 3.09 -4.28
C SER A 141 -10.61 4.23 -4.48
N ALA A 142 -10.95 5.22 -5.31
CA ALA A 142 -10.06 6.31 -5.71
C ALA A 142 -10.08 7.55 -4.78
N PHE A 143 -10.94 7.61 -3.75
CA PHE A 143 -11.10 8.80 -2.90
C PHE A 143 -11.39 8.46 -1.43
#